data_AF-A0A961DPS7-F1
#
_entry.id   AF-A0A961DPS7-F1
#
_cell.length_a   1.000
_cell.length_b   1.000
_cell.length_c   1.000
_cell.angle_alpha   90.00
_cell.angle_beta   90.00
_cell.angle_gamma   90.00
#
_symmetry.space_group_name_H-M   'P 1'
#
loop_
_entity.id
_entity.type
_entity.pdbx_description
1 polymer ?
#
loop_
_entity_poly.entity_id
_entity_poly.type
_entity_poly.pdbx_seq_one_letter_code
_entity_poly.pdbx_strand_id
1 'polypeptide(L)'
;MRFRNLAVTASLALFAIGCTPDSGSGSTVTTTSTATATSTTSTTTTSTTSSTTTTTIPSTGTINRQDRASVQSAYVNRLLPALAAPSGWTGNVATCNAGTTTTAHQTATLATVNFFREFVGLTPVTFNSTYSTKAQQAALMMQANNSLSHTPPSTWTCYSADGAAAAGSSNIALGTTNGPEAIRLYIADPGTNNTAAGHRRWILDPTRVTMGSGTTGNANALWVFGTTQALPSTPAVVAWPADGFFPVELEPQGRWSLSIPNANFSSATITVTDNLGTNYSITKHAVTNGYGQNTVVWQMNGLTYGNGQGDRTFTVTVSGITGWTSTSYSYSVKMFDAV
;
A
#
# COMPACT_ATOMS: atom_id res chain seq x y z
N MET A 1 -2.31 12.64 17.38
CA MET A 1 -1.43 13.63 16.73
C MET A 1 -2.27 14.50 15.80
N ARG A 2 -2.24 15.83 15.96
CA ARG A 2 -2.98 16.75 15.08
C ARG A 2 -2.22 16.91 13.77
N PHE A 3 -2.75 16.36 12.68
CA PHE A 3 -2.24 16.62 11.33
C PHE A 3 -2.54 18.08 10.97
N ARG A 4 -1.51 18.88 10.70
CA ARG A 4 -1.67 20.24 10.17
C ARG A 4 -1.92 20.12 8.67
N ASN A 5 -3.04 20.69 8.21
CA ASN A 5 -3.36 20.83 6.79
C ASN A 5 -2.28 21.66 6.08
N LEU A 6 -1.41 21.00 5.31
CA LEU A 6 -0.65 21.65 4.25
C LEU A 6 -1.34 21.35 2.92
N ALA A 7 -1.91 22.39 2.31
CA ALA A 7 -2.38 22.34 0.94
C ALA A 7 -1.17 22.19 0.02
N VAL A 8 -1.08 21.09 -0.72
CA VAL A 8 -0.04 20.87 -1.73
C VAL A 8 -0.68 20.80 -3.11
N THR A 9 -0.34 21.75 -3.97
CA THR A 9 -0.70 21.76 -5.40
C THR A 9 0.23 20.81 -6.15
N ALA A 10 -0.30 19.68 -6.62
CA ALA A 10 0.39 18.80 -7.56
C ALA A 10 -0.18 19.03 -8.97
N SER A 11 0.66 19.47 -9.90
CA SER A 11 0.32 19.56 -11.32
C SER A 11 0.45 18.18 -11.98
N LEU A 12 -0.62 17.75 -12.65
CA LEU A 12 -0.78 16.45 -13.30
C LEU A 12 -0.18 16.50 -14.72
N ALA A 13 0.76 15.61 -15.04
CA ALA A 13 1.19 15.33 -16.41
C ALA A 13 1.12 13.82 -16.65
N LEU A 14 0.35 13.42 -17.66
CA LEU A 14 0.06 12.04 -18.04
C LEU A 14 0.99 11.65 -19.20
N PHE A 15 1.92 10.70 -19.04
CA PHE A 15 2.60 10.09 -20.19
C PHE A 15 2.95 8.61 -19.96
N ALA A 16 2.62 7.81 -20.97
CA ALA A 16 2.97 6.41 -21.13
C ALA A 16 4.27 6.28 -21.92
N ILE A 17 5.21 5.44 -21.46
CA ILE A 17 6.36 5.00 -22.26
C ILE A 17 6.55 3.51 -22.04
N GLY A 18 6.46 2.74 -23.13
CA GLY A 18 6.82 1.34 -23.18
C GLY A 18 8.31 1.15 -23.46
N CYS A 19 8.88 0.09 -22.89
CA CYS A 19 10.15 -0.49 -23.33
C CYS A 19 10.12 -2.00 -23.07
N THR A 20 10.34 -2.76 -24.14
CA THR A 20 10.63 -4.20 -24.14
C THR A 20 12.06 -4.45 -23.68
N PRO A 21 12.36 -5.64 -23.13
CA PRO A 21 13.70 -6.18 -23.25
C PRO A 21 13.76 -7.56 -23.92
N ASP A 22 14.88 -7.69 -24.61
CA ASP A 22 15.37 -8.76 -25.46
C ASP A 22 15.91 -9.96 -24.67
N SER A 23 16.07 -11.06 -25.40
CA SER A 23 16.32 -12.43 -24.98
C SER A 23 17.77 -12.70 -24.58
N GLY A 24 17.99 -13.65 -23.66
CA GLY A 24 19.33 -14.11 -23.30
C GLY A 24 19.32 -15.52 -22.69
N SER A 25 19.90 -16.45 -23.45
CA SER A 25 20.07 -17.89 -23.20
C SER A 25 20.87 -18.23 -21.93
N GLY A 26 20.56 -19.38 -21.30
CA GLY A 26 21.34 -19.95 -20.19
C GLY A 26 21.05 -21.44 -19.99
N SER A 27 22.11 -22.24 -20.12
CA SER A 27 22.14 -23.69 -20.27
C SER A 27 21.65 -24.54 -19.10
N THR A 28 21.19 -25.74 -19.47
CA THR A 28 20.88 -26.92 -18.65
C THR A 28 22.06 -27.43 -17.82
N VAL A 29 21.81 -27.73 -16.54
CA VAL A 29 22.67 -28.59 -15.72
C VAL A 29 21.81 -29.67 -15.08
N THR A 30 22.11 -30.92 -15.45
CA THR A 30 21.55 -32.16 -14.94
C THR A 30 22.27 -32.54 -13.64
N THR A 31 21.55 -32.80 -12.55
CA THR A 31 22.11 -33.49 -11.38
C THR A 31 21.30 -34.73 -11.05
N THR A 32 22.00 -35.86 -11.17
CA THR A 32 21.57 -37.24 -10.96
C THR A 32 21.21 -37.50 -9.50
N SER A 33 20.13 -38.24 -9.28
CA SER A 33 19.72 -38.78 -7.97
C SER A 33 20.54 -40.02 -7.61
N THR A 34 20.77 -40.25 -6.32
CA THR A 34 21.16 -41.57 -5.83
C THR A 34 20.46 -41.80 -4.50
N ALA A 35 19.59 -42.80 -4.49
CA ALA A 35 18.89 -43.29 -3.32
C ALA A 35 19.79 -44.24 -2.53
N THR A 36 19.69 -44.23 -1.20
CA THR A 36 20.14 -45.34 -0.37
C THR A 36 19.16 -45.51 0.79
N ALA A 37 18.74 -46.76 0.98
CA ALA A 37 17.71 -47.17 1.93
C ALA A 37 18.33 -47.77 3.21
N THR A 38 17.43 -48.09 4.15
CA THR A 38 17.59 -48.91 5.39
C THR A 38 18.17 -48.16 6.60
N SER A 39 17.72 -48.33 7.85
CA SER A 39 16.90 -49.39 8.46
C SER A 39 16.18 -48.87 9.73
N THR A 40 15.11 -49.58 10.10
CA THR A 40 14.25 -49.37 11.26
C THR A 40 14.89 -49.83 12.57
N THR A 41 14.66 -49.10 13.65
CA THR A 41 14.69 -49.68 15.02
C THR A 41 13.65 -48.98 15.88
N SER A 42 12.68 -49.75 16.35
CA SER A 42 11.63 -49.32 17.27
C SER A 42 12.15 -49.32 18.70
N THR A 43 11.89 -48.25 19.45
CA THR A 43 12.06 -48.26 20.91
C THR A 43 10.89 -47.53 21.56
N THR A 44 10.06 -48.30 22.25
CA THR A 44 8.94 -47.84 23.05
C THR A 44 9.46 -47.26 24.36
N THR A 45 9.16 -46.00 24.66
CA THR A 45 9.37 -45.44 26.00
C THR A 45 8.12 -44.68 26.42
N THR A 46 7.52 -45.15 27.52
CA THR A 46 6.35 -44.56 28.16
C THR A 46 6.79 -43.48 29.15
N SER A 47 5.90 -42.51 29.41
CA SER A 47 5.81 -41.66 30.60
C SER A 47 6.08 -40.15 30.42
N THR A 48 5.00 -39.36 30.50
CA THR A 48 4.62 -38.49 31.64
C THR A 48 4.06 -37.17 31.12
N THR A 49 2.79 -36.92 31.40
CA THR A 49 2.05 -35.69 31.11
C THR A 49 2.62 -34.52 31.92
N SER A 50 3.16 -33.52 31.21
CA SER A 50 3.35 -32.18 31.74
C SER A 50 2.54 -31.22 30.88
N SER A 51 1.49 -30.65 31.46
CA SER A 51 0.63 -29.66 30.83
C SER A 51 1.36 -28.31 30.80
N THR A 52 2.13 -28.09 29.75
CA THR A 52 2.58 -26.75 29.40
C THR A 52 1.44 -26.07 28.66
N THR A 53 0.86 -25.04 29.27
CA THR A 53 -0.05 -24.12 28.58
C THR A 53 0.78 -23.39 27.53
N THR A 54 0.83 -23.97 26.33
CA THR A 54 1.40 -23.29 25.16
C THR A 54 0.47 -22.13 24.85
N THR A 55 0.87 -20.92 25.25
CA THR A 55 0.40 -19.70 24.60
C THR A 55 0.77 -19.84 23.13
N THR A 56 -0.20 -20.27 22.32
CA THR A 56 -0.07 -20.34 20.88
C THR A 56 0.17 -18.93 20.38
N ILE A 57 1.40 -18.65 19.95
CA ILE A 57 1.71 -17.47 19.16
C ILE A 57 0.75 -17.48 17.97
N PRO A 58 -0.09 -16.44 17.76
CA PRO A 58 -0.97 -16.41 16.60
C PRO A 58 -0.13 -16.46 15.33
N SER A 59 -0.42 -17.47 14.51
CA SER A 59 0.05 -17.72 13.15
C SER A 59 0.69 -16.51 12.45
N THR A 60 1.94 -16.68 11.98
CA THR A 60 2.59 -15.88 10.92
C THR A 60 1.95 -16.12 9.55
N GLY A 61 0.63 -16.27 9.51
CA GLY A 61 -0.16 -16.59 8.32
C GLY A 61 -0.66 -15.36 7.60
N THR A 62 -1.19 -15.60 6.40
CA THR A 62 -1.88 -14.59 5.58
C THR A 62 -2.95 -13.85 6.39
N ILE A 63 -3.08 -12.54 6.19
CA ILE A 63 -4.16 -11.74 6.80
C ILE A 63 -5.51 -12.27 6.33
N ASN A 64 -6.23 -12.96 7.21
CA ASN A 64 -7.61 -13.39 6.95
C ASN A 64 -8.57 -12.29 7.41
N ARG A 65 -9.05 -11.47 6.46
CA ARG A 65 -10.01 -10.40 6.75
C ARG A 65 -11.33 -10.89 7.35
N GLN A 66 -11.68 -12.18 7.23
CA GLN A 66 -12.90 -12.71 7.84
C GLN A 66 -12.72 -13.10 9.32
N ASP A 67 -11.50 -13.02 9.85
CA ASP A 67 -11.16 -13.29 11.24
C ASP A 67 -10.61 -12.03 11.93
N ARG A 68 -11.38 -11.50 12.90
CA ARG A 68 -11.03 -10.31 13.68
C ARG A 68 -9.67 -10.45 14.36
N ALA A 69 -9.37 -11.61 14.92
CA ALA A 69 -8.12 -11.86 15.65
C ALA A 69 -6.93 -11.92 14.68
N SER A 70 -7.11 -12.46 13.48
CA SER A 70 -6.10 -12.43 12.42
C SER A 70 -5.74 -11.00 12.02
N VAL A 71 -6.76 -10.16 11.77
CA VAL A 71 -6.56 -8.75 11.40
C VAL A 71 -5.93 -7.95 12.53
N GLN A 72 -6.41 -8.12 13.76
CA GLN A 72 -5.84 -7.45 14.94
C GLN A 72 -4.39 -7.84 15.16
N SER A 73 -4.07 -9.14 15.12
CA SER A 73 -2.70 -9.63 15.26
C SER A 73 -1.79 -9.06 14.18
N ALA A 74 -2.25 -9.01 12.92
CA ALA A 74 -1.46 -8.43 11.84
C ALA A 74 -1.21 -6.93 12.04
N TYR A 75 -2.24 -6.17 12.46
CA TYR A 75 -2.09 -4.75 12.75
C TYR A 75 -1.07 -4.51 13.89
N VAL A 76 -1.28 -5.17 15.04
CA VAL A 76 -0.49 -4.95 16.26
C VAL A 76 0.93 -5.51 16.15
N ASN A 77 1.09 -6.71 15.59
CA ASN A 77 2.38 -7.42 15.61
C ASN A 77 3.22 -7.20 14.35
N ARG A 78 2.65 -6.69 13.25
CA ARG A 78 3.37 -6.47 11.98
C ARG A 78 3.41 -5.01 11.58
N LEU A 79 2.25 -4.34 11.51
CA LEU A 79 2.21 -2.95 11.04
C LEU A 79 2.76 -1.97 12.07
N LEU A 80 2.29 -1.99 13.32
CA LEU A 80 2.75 -1.03 14.34
C LEU A 80 4.28 -1.03 14.56
N PRO A 81 4.97 -2.19 14.66
CA PRO A 81 6.43 -2.21 14.78
C PRO A 81 7.13 -1.66 13.54
N ALA A 82 6.59 -1.92 12.34
CA ALA A 82 7.15 -1.37 11.10
C ALA A 82 7.05 0.16 11.07
N LEU A 83 5.92 0.73 11.52
CA LEU A 83 5.72 2.18 11.61
C LEU A 83 6.72 2.86 12.59
N ALA A 84 7.14 2.15 13.63
CA ALA A 84 8.09 2.65 14.62
C ALA A 84 9.57 2.61 14.17
N ALA A 85 9.90 1.98 13.03
CA ALA A 85 11.28 1.81 12.59
C ALA A 85 11.95 3.16 12.22
N PRO A 86 12.99 3.60 12.94
CA PRO A 86 13.61 4.90 12.69
C PRO A 86 14.29 4.93 11.32
N SER A 87 14.20 6.08 10.64
CA SER A 87 14.82 6.28 9.32
C SER A 87 16.34 6.05 9.35
N GLY A 88 17.02 6.69 10.32
CA GLY A 88 18.48 6.74 10.37
C GLY A 88 19.09 7.33 9.11
N TRP A 89 18.42 8.32 8.52
CA TRP A 89 18.86 9.00 7.31
C TRP A 89 20.22 9.69 7.53
N THR A 90 21.17 9.45 6.62
CA THR A 90 22.57 9.91 6.71
C THR A 90 22.89 11.08 5.77
N GLY A 91 21.91 11.56 5.02
CA GLY A 91 22.10 12.62 4.03
C GLY A 91 22.22 14.03 4.62
N ASN A 92 22.52 14.98 3.76
CA ASN A 92 22.68 16.39 4.11
C ASN A 92 22.21 17.27 2.95
N VAL A 93 21.22 18.13 3.22
CA VAL A 93 20.65 19.06 2.24
C VAL A 93 21.64 20.12 1.79
N ALA A 94 22.45 20.66 2.70
CA ALA A 94 23.37 21.77 2.39
C ALA A 94 24.47 21.37 1.42
N THR A 95 24.87 20.09 1.42
CA THR A 95 25.90 19.56 0.51
C THR A 95 25.31 18.73 -0.63
N CYS A 96 23.98 18.69 -0.76
CA CYS A 96 23.25 17.85 -1.70
C CYS A 96 23.65 16.36 -1.67
N ASN A 97 24.01 15.86 -0.48
CA ASN A 97 24.25 14.45 -0.26
C ASN A 97 22.92 13.77 0.09
N ALA A 98 22.41 12.91 -0.80
CA ALA A 98 21.15 12.22 -0.55
C ALA A 98 21.24 11.20 0.59
N GLY A 99 22.45 10.71 0.91
CA GLY A 99 22.69 9.69 1.91
C GLY A 99 21.86 8.42 1.66
N THR A 100 21.61 7.69 2.73
CA THR A 100 20.78 6.49 2.74
C THR A 100 19.98 6.44 4.05
N THR A 101 19.01 5.54 4.11
CA THR A 101 18.37 5.11 5.37
C THR A 101 18.93 3.77 5.82
N THR A 102 18.63 3.36 7.05
CA THR A 102 19.06 2.06 7.56
C THR A 102 18.37 0.92 6.80
N THR A 103 19.01 -0.24 6.71
CA THR A 103 18.40 -1.46 6.15
C THR A 103 17.11 -1.81 6.87
N ALA A 104 17.08 -1.70 8.20
CA ALA A 104 15.87 -1.94 9.00
C ALA A 104 14.70 -1.03 8.58
N HIS A 105 14.98 0.24 8.30
CA HIS A 105 13.95 1.17 7.81
C HIS A 105 13.45 0.82 6.41
N GLN A 106 14.35 0.45 5.49
CA GLN A 106 13.95 0.01 4.14
C GLN A 106 13.11 -1.27 4.20
N THR A 107 13.51 -2.24 5.04
CA THR A 107 12.73 -3.46 5.28
C THR A 107 11.37 -3.14 5.88
N ALA A 108 11.28 -2.24 6.85
CA ALA A 108 10.02 -1.81 7.44
C ALA A 108 9.11 -1.08 6.42
N THR A 109 9.70 -0.25 5.55
CA THR A 109 8.97 0.46 4.49
C THR A 109 8.36 -0.54 3.50
N LEU A 110 9.17 -1.50 3.04
CA LEU A 110 8.70 -2.58 2.17
C LEU A 110 7.64 -3.45 2.86
N ALA A 111 7.86 -3.81 4.12
CA ALA A 111 6.89 -4.58 4.91
C ALA A 111 5.56 -3.83 5.06
N THR A 112 5.59 -2.50 5.14
CA THR A 112 4.38 -1.67 5.19
C THR A 112 3.65 -1.66 3.86
N VAL A 113 4.36 -1.50 2.72
CA VAL A 113 3.76 -1.66 1.37
C VAL A 113 3.10 -3.03 1.25
N ASN A 114 3.82 -4.08 1.62
CA ASN A 114 3.34 -5.45 1.48
C ASN A 114 2.24 -5.80 2.49
N PHE A 115 2.20 -5.17 3.66
CA PHE A 115 1.07 -5.28 4.58
C PHE A 115 -0.22 -4.82 3.89
N PHE A 116 -0.24 -3.63 3.30
CA PHE A 116 -1.44 -3.12 2.63
C PHE A 116 -1.83 -3.95 1.41
N ARG A 117 -0.85 -4.42 0.62
CA ARG A 117 -1.09 -5.30 -0.53
C ARG A 117 -1.69 -6.64 -0.10
N GLU A 118 -1.08 -7.32 0.87
CA GLU A 118 -1.61 -8.56 1.44
C GLU A 118 -2.99 -8.35 2.06
N PHE A 119 -3.19 -7.22 2.76
CA PHE A 119 -4.47 -6.87 3.37
C PHE A 119 -5.59 -6.88 2.34
N VAL A 120 -5.35 -6.41 1.10
CA VAL A 120 -6.34 -6.44 0.02
C VAL A 120 -6.33 -7.76 -0.79
N GLY A 121 -5.47 -8.71 -0.48
CA GLY A 121 -5.35 -10.01 -1.15
C GLY A 121 -4.37 -10.03 -2.32
N LEU A 122 -3.50 -9.03 -2.44
CA LEU A 122 -2.50 -8.92 -3.51
C LEU A 122 -1.18 -9.58 -3.12
N THR A 123 -0.43 -10.00 -4.14
CA THR A 123 0.93 -10.50 -3.98
C THR A 123 1.88 -9.38 -3.52
N PRO A 124 2.89 -9.71 -2.71
CA PRO A 124 3.90 -8.74 -2.28
C PRO A 124 4.75 -8.29 -3.47
N VAL A 125 5.27 -7.06 -3.38
CA VAL A 125 6.34 -6.56 -4.25
C VAL A 125 7.70 -6.75 -3.59
N THR A 126 8.75 -6.53 -4.37
CA THR A 126 10.12 -6.36 -3.86
C THR A 126 10.62 -4.94 -4.11
N PHE A 127 11.55 -4.45 -3.28
CA PHE A 127 12.24 -3.21 -3.57
C PHE A 127 13.44 -3.45 -4.48
N ASN A 128 13.47 -2.73 -5.60
CA ASN A 128 14.62 -2.62 -6.48
C ASN A 128 15.59 -1.57 -5.92
N SER A 129 16.86 -1.94 -5.80
CA SER A 129 17.90 -1.08 -5.23
C SER A 129 18.14 0.17 -6.07
N THR A 130 18.15 0.06 -7.39
CA THR A 130 18.28 1.20 -8.32
C THR A 130 17.12 2.19 -8.16
N TYR A 131 15.88 1.70 -8.09
CA TYR A 131 14.71 2.56 -7.87
C TYR A 131 14.78 3.26 -6.50
N SER A 132 15.23 2.54 -5.46
CA SER A 132 15.37 3.10 -4.12
C SER A 132 16.45 4.19 -4.06
N THR A 133 17.60 3.98 -4.72
CA THR A 133 18.67 4.99 -4.82
C THR A 133 18.18 6.25 -5.54
N LYS A 134 17.46 6.12 -6.66
CA LYS A 134 16.91 7.28 -7.38
C LYS A 134 15.79 7.97 -6.57
N ALA A 135 14.93 7.20 -5.91
CA ALA A 135 13.90 7.74 -5.01
C ALA A 135 14.51 8.53 -3.84
N GLN A 136 15.67 8.12 -3.32
CA GLN A 136 16.39 8.87 -2.28
C GLN A 136 16.85 10.25 -2.78
N GLN A 137 17.29 10.35 -4.04
CA GLN A 137 17.61 11.63 -4.69
C GLN A 137 16.36 12.50 -4.88
N ALA A 138 15.22 11.90 -5.29
CA ALA A 138 13.96 12.62 -5.40
C ALA A 138 13.50 13.18 -4.04
N ALA A 139 13.54 12.37 -2.98
CA ALA A 139 13.21 12.81 -1.64
C ALA A 139 14.12 13.96 -1.17
N LEU A 140 15.43 13.91 -1.47
CA LEU A 140 16.33 15.02 -1.21
C LEU A 140 15.90 16.29 -1.94
N MET A 141 15.56 16.20 -3.23
CA MET A 141 15.08 17.34 -4.02
C MET A 141 13.82 17.96 -3.43
N MET A 142 12.83 17.14 -3.04
CA MET A 142 11.60 17.63 -2.39
C MET A 142 11.90 18.33 -1.07
N GLN A 143 12.76 17.75 -0.23
CA GLN A 143 13.16 18.35 1.04
C GLN A 143 13.95 19.65 0.83
N ALA A 144 14.91 19.68 -0.10
CA ALA A 144 15.77 20.84 -0.35
C ALA A 144 15.00 22.07 -0.81
N ASN A 145 13.87 21.87 -1.49
CA ASN A 145 13.03 22.94 -2.03
C ASN A 145 11.74 23.15 -1.24
N ASN A 146 11.49 22.33 -0.21
CA ASN A 146 10.25 22.30 0.57
C ASN A 146 8.99 22.34 -0.32
N SER A 147 9.00 21.58 -1.40
CA SER A 147 7.95 21.55 -2.42
C SER A 147 7.84 20.17 -3.05
N LEU A 148 6.65 19.82 -3.54
CA LEU A 148 6.41 18.59 -4.32
C LEU A 148 6.26 18.93 -5.81
N SER A 149 6.85 18.10 -6.68
CA SER A 149 6.64 18.16 -8.13
C SER A 149 6.97 16.81 -8.76
N HIS A 150 6.10 16.29 -9.61
CA HIS A 150 6.43 15.13 -10.45
C HIS A 150 7.32 15.50 -11.65
N THR A 151 7.46 16.79 -11.94
CA THR A 151 8.31 17.33 -13.01
C THR A 151 9.16 18.46 -12.44
N PRO A 152 10.09 18.17 -11.52
CA PRO A 152 10.89 19.21 -10.88
C PRO A 152 11.75 19.94 -11.93
N PRO A 153 11.77 21.27 -11.95
CA PRO A 153 12.62 22.02 -12.87
C PRO A 153 14.10 21.83 -12.51
N SER A 154 14.98 21.91 -13.51
CA SER A 154 16.43 21.79 -13.32
C SER A 154 17.04 22.90 -12.45
N THR A 155 16.29 23.96 -12.15
CA THR A 155 16.68 25.06 -11.26
C THR A 155 16.51 24.75 -9.77
N TRP A 156 15.90 23.61 -9.41
CA TRP A 156 15.75 23.21 -8.02
C TRP A 156 17.10 22.96 -7.33
N THR A 157 17.17 23.33 -6.05
CA THR A 157 18.31 23.00 -5.19
C THR A 157 18.45 21.48 -5.12
N CYS A 158 19.69 20.99 -5.20
CA CYS A 158 20.03 19.56 -5.24
C CYS A 158 19.36 18.77 -6.40
N TYR A 159 19.01 19.45 -7.49
CA TYR A 159 18.52 18.78 -8.68
C TYR A 159 19.53 17.74 -9.18
N SER A 160 19.02 16.55 -9.47
CA SER A 160 19.73 15.53 -10.25
C SER A 160 18.77 14.93 -11.27
N ALA A 161 19.30 14.51 -12.42
CA ALA A 161 18.49 13.85 -13.44
C ALA A 161 17.82 12.57 -12.89
N ASP A 162 18.53 11.84 -12.03
CA ASP A 162 18.02 10.64 -11.36
C ASP A 162 16.88 10.95 -10.38
N GLY A 163 17.01 12.00 -9.58
CA GLY A 163 15.94 12.45 -8.69
C GLY A 163 14.73 12.99 -9.45
N ALA A 164 14.93 13.68 -10.58
CA ALA A 164 13.83 14.13 -11.43
C ALA A 164 13.08 12.96 -12.09
N ALA A 165 13.80 11.97 -12.60
CA ALA A 165 13.19 10.75 -13.15
C ALA A 165 12.41 9.98 -12.08
N ALA A 166 12.96 9.87 -10.86
CA ALA A 166 12.26 9.28 -9.73
C ALA A 166 11.03 10.08 -9.32
N ALA A 167 11.08 11.42 -9.29
CA ALA A 167 9.94 12.24 -8.95
C ALA A 167 8.75 12.01 -9.89
N GLY A 168 8.99 11.88 -11.20
CA GLY A 168 7.96 11.55 -12.19
C GLY A 168 7.46 10.11 -12.13
N SER A 169 8.18 9.21 -11.46
CA SER A 169 7.87 7.78 -11.37
C SER A 169 7.36 7.34 -9.99
N SER A 170 7.25 8.28 -9.05
CA SER A 170 7.00 7.99 -7.64
C SER A 170 5.71 8.61 -7.15
N ASN A 171 5.10 7.98 -6.15
CA ASN A 171 4.33 8.70 -5.15
C ASN A 171 5.30 9.57 -4.32
N ILE A 172 4.96 10.83 -4.06
CA ILE A 172 5.85 11.77 -3.36
C ILE A 172 5.13 12.43 -2.19
N ALA A 173 5.83 12.59 -1.06
CA ALA A 173 5.31 13.19 0.15
C ALA A 173 6.32 14.14 0.77
N LEU A 174 5.81 15.20 1.41
CA LEU A 174 6.57 16.20 2.15
C LEU A 174 5.95 16.32 3.55
N GLY A 175 6.75 16.65 4.56
CA GLY A 175 6.31 16.72 5.96
C GLY A 175 6.37 15.37 6.69
N THR A 176 7.06 14.37 6.13
CA THR A 176 7.26 13.05 6.76
C THR A 176 8.73 12.69 6.82
N THR A 177 9.14 12.11 7.95
CA THR A 177 10.53 11.70 8.20
C THR A 177 10.68 10.17 8.20
N ASN A 178 9.62 9.45 7.87
CA ASN A 178 9.50 8.01 8.07
C ASN A 178 8.80 7.37 6.86
N GLY A 179 9.50 6.44 6.19
CA GLY A 179 9.01 5.71 5.02
C GLY A 179 7.72 4.92 5.28
N PRO A 180 7.65 4.05 6.30
CA PRO A 180 6.42 3.35 6.67
C PRO A 180 5.20 4.28 6.84
N GLU A 181 5.37 5.39 7.54
CA GLU A 181 4.33 6.42 7.73
C GLU A 181 3.96 7.13 6.42
N ALA A 182 4.93 7.35 5.52
CA ALA A 182 4.64 7.85 4.17
C ALA A 182 3.77 6.87 3.37
N ILE A 183 3.99 5.55 3.50
CA ILE A 183 3.12 4.54 2.89
C ILE A 183 1.70 4.64 3.44
N ARG A 184 1.53 4.77 4.76
CA ARG A 184 0.20 4.96 5.37
C ARG A 184 -0.46 6.24 4.86
N LEU A 185 0.30 7.33 4.70
CA LEU A 185 -0.19 8.59 4.13
C LEU A 185 -0.66 8.41 2.68
N TYR A 186 0.10 7.70 1.84
CA TYR A 186 -0.30 7.39 0.47
C TYR A 186 -1.54 6.50 0.40
N ILE A 187 -1.72 5.57 1.33
CA ILE A 187 -2.92 4.74 1.43
C ILE A 187 -4.12 5.56 1.90
N ALA A 188 -3.98 6.44 2.90
CA ALA A 188 -5.07 7.33 3.30
C ALA A 188 -5.43 8.32 2.17
N ASP A 189 -4.42 8.78 1.44
CA ASP A 189 -4.49 9.72 0.31
C ASP A 189 -5.30 11.00 0.61
N PRO A 190 -5.02 11.71 1.72
CA PRO A 190 -5.78 12.88 2.12
C PRO A 190 -5.52 14.08 1.21
N GLY A 191 -6.38 15.09 1.28
CA GLY A 191 -6.20 16.36 0.56
C GLY A 191 -7.05 16.50 -0.70
N THR A 192 -7.33 17.75 -1.07
CA THR A 192 -8.28 18.10 -2.15
C THR A 192 -7.77 17.80 -3.55
N ASN A 193 -6.45 17.69 -3.73
CA ASN A 193 -5.84 17.36 -5.03
C ASN A 193 -5.67 15.84 -5.24
N ASN A 194 -6.05 15.04 -4.24
CA ASN A 194 -5.92 13.58 -4.23
C ASN A 194 -7.27 12.87 -4.40
N THR A 195 -8.25 13.52 -5.04
CA THR A 195 -9.61 12.99 -5.19
C THR A 195 -9.68 11.69 -6.00
N ALA A 196 -8.70 11.43 -6.84
CA ALA A 196 -8.58 10.19 -7.62
C ALA A 196 -7.94 9.02 -6.84
N ALA A 197 -7.49 9.24 -5.59
CA ALA A 197 -6.74 8.29 -4.76
C ALA A 197 -5.53 7.67 -5.49
N GLY A 198 -4.81 8.49 -6.27
CA GLY A 198 -3.76 8.02 -7.18
C GLY A 198 -2.62 7.29 -6.48
N HIS A 199 -2.20 7.78 -5.30
CA HIS A 199 -1.10 7.18 -4.57
C HIS A 199 -1.47 5.78 -4.07
N ARG A 200 -2.66 5.65 -3.47
CA ARG A 200 -3.24 4.37 -3.03
C ARG A 200 -3.35 3.39 -4.19
N ARG A 201 -3.86 3.84 -5.34
CA ARG A 201 -4.09 3.01 -6.51
C ARG A 201 -2.79 2.44 -7.08
N TRP A 202 -1.69 3.21 -7.08
CA TRP A 202 -0.39 2.69 -7.49
C TRP A 202 0.16 1.64 -6.53
N ILE A 203 -0.01 1.82 -5.21
CA ILE A 203 0.45 0.85 -4.21
C ILE A 203 -0.35 -0.46 -4.30
N LEU A 204 -1.65 -0.35 -4.56
CA LEU A 204 -2.60 -1.47 -4.63
C LEU A 204 -2.87 -1.94 -6.07
N ASP A 205 -2.01 -1.58 -7.03
CA ASP A 205 -2.13 -2.07 -8.41
C ASP A 205 -1.68 -3.55 -8.48
N PRO A 206 -2.56 -4.48 -8.88
CA PRO A 206 -2.24 -5.91 -8.93
C PRO A 206 -1.15 -6.28 -9.93
N THR A 207 -0.85 -5.39 -10.88
CA THR A 207 0.20 -5.63 -11.89
C THR A 207 1.60 -5.33 -11.38
N ARG A 208 1.76 -4.69 -10.22
CA ARG A 208 3.08 -4.28 -9.71
C ARG A 208 3.84 -5.45 -9.13
N VAL A 209 5.13 -5.56 -9.48
CA VAL A 209 6.06 -6.55 -8.90
C VAL A 209 7.28 -5.93 -8.21
N THR A 210 7.69 -4.73 -8.66
CA THR A 210 8.83 -4.00 -8.09
C THR A 210 8.44 -2.56 -7.76
N MET A 211 9.02 -2.04 -6.68
CA MET A 211 8.95 -0.64 -6.26
C MET A 211 10.33 -0.22 -5.74
N GLY A 212 10.49 1.01 -5.25
CA GLY A 212 11.67 1.42 -4.50
C GLY A 212 11.36 2.64 -3.65
N SER A 213 12.06 2.85 -2.54
CA SER A 213 11.76 4.00 -1.68
C SER A 213 13.01 4.74 -1.24
N GLY A 214 12.86 6.04 -1.09
CA GLY A 214 13.83 6.93 -0.47
C GLY A 214 13.14 7.83 0.55
N THR A 215 13.78 8.02 1.70
CA THR A 215 13.26 8.81 2.81
C THR A 215 14.35 9.73 3.33
N THR A 216 14.00 10.98 3.57
CA THR A 216 14.89 12.00 4.14
C THR A 216 14.33 12.46 5.49
N GLY A 217 14.89 13.54 6.05
CA GLY A 217 14.40 14.15 7.28
C GLY A 217 13.07 14.91 7.14
N ASN A 218 12.50 15.05 5.93
CA ASN A 218 11.22 15.75 5.72
C ASN A 218 10.46 15.31 4.45
N ALA A 219 10.97 14.38 3.65
CA ALA A 219 10.29 13.93 2.44
C ALA A 219 10.47 12.42 2.21
N ASN A 220 9.52 11.84 1.47
CA ASN A 220 9.60 10.48 0.95
C ASN A 220 9.26 10.46 -0.53
N ALA A 221 9.91 9.57 -1.26
CA ALA A 221 9.48 9.14 -2.59
C ALA A 221 9.36 7.61 -2.60
N LEU A 222 8.26 7.10 -3.15
CA LEU A 222 8.04 5.69 -3.42
C LEU A 222 7.89 5.52 -4.94
N TRP A 223 8.93 5.01 -5.58
CA TRP A 223 8.94 4.66 -6.99
C TRP A 223 7.94 3.53 -7.26
N VAL A 224 6.93 3.80 -8.09
CA VAL A 224 5.79 2.90 -8.38
C VAL A 224 5.70 2.48 -9.85
N PHE A 225 6.41 3.15 -10.75
CA PHE A 225 6.52 2.71 -12.15
C PHE A 225 7.63 1.68 -12.31
N GLY A 226 7.58 0.83 -13.34
CA GLY A 226 8.60 -0.22 -13.51
C GLY A 226 7.98 -1.52 -13.96
N THR A 227 8.65 -2.63 -13.64
CA THR A 227 8.23 -3.96 -14.07
C THR A 227 6.81 -4.26 -13.62
N THR A 228 6.00 -4.71 -14.57
CA THR A 228 4.64 -5.18 -14.34
C THR A 228 4.53 -6.65 -14.69
N GLN A 229 3.61 -7.36 -14.05
CA GLN A 229 3.12 -8.68 -14.45
C GLN A 229 1.80 -8.56 -15.20
N ALA A 230 1.36 -9.66 -15.83
CA ALA A 230 -0.01 -9.78 -16.30
C ALA A 230 -0.99 -9.58 -15.14
N LEU A 231 -2.11 -8.93 -15.41
CA LEU A 231 -3.17 -8.72 -14.43
C LEU A 231 -3.62 -10.07 -13.84
N PRO A 232 -3.42 -10.31 -12.53
CA PRO A 232 -3.90 -11.53 -11.89
C PRO A 232 -5.43 -11.58 -11.87
N SER A 233 -6.00 -12.78 -11.95
CA SER A 233 -7.45 -12.98 -11.88
C SER A 233 -8.03 -12.77 -10.48
N THR A 234 -7.19 -12.84 -9.44
CA THR A 234 -7.58 -12.67 -8.04
C THR A 234 -6.65 -11.67 -7.34
N PRO A 235 -7.20 -10.72 -6.55
CA PRO A 235 -8.62 -10.41 -6.44
C PRO A 235 -9.12 -9.65 -7.67
N ALA A 236 -10.34 -9.93 -8.12
CA ALA A 236 -10.97 -9.21 -9.23
C ALA A 236 -11.40 -7.78 -8.85
N VAL A 237 -11.52 -7.51 -7.55
CA VAL A 237 -11.97 -6.23 -7.00
C VAL A 237 -11.03 -5.84 -5.86
N VAL A 238 -10.54 -4.61 -5.85
CA VAL A 238 -9.74 -4.04 -4.77
C VAL A 238 -10.50 -2.86 -4.15
N ALA A 239 -11.04 -3.09 -2.95
CA ALA A 239 -11.73 -2.06 -2.17
C ALA A 239 -10.81 -1.52 -1.07
N TRP A 240 -10.96 -0.23 -0.76
CA TRP A 240 -10.37 0.37 0.43
C TRP A 240 -11.35 1.38 1.04
N PRO A 241 -11.88 1.14 2.24
CA PRO A 241 -11.69 -0.04 3.10
C PRO A 241 -12.07 -1.38 2.43
N ALA A 242 -11.41 -2.46 2.82
CA ALA A 242 -11.64 -3.79 2.26
C ALA A 242 -12.82 -4.50 2.97
N ASP A 243 -13.38 -5.56 2.35
CA ASP A 243 -14.42 -6.37 2.97
C ASP A 243 -13.91 -7.20 4.15
N GLY A 244 -14.79 -7.47 5.11
CA GLY A 244 -14.45 -8.15 6.35
C GLY A 244 -14.01 -7.19 7.46
N PHE A 245 -13.27 -7.69 8.44
CA PHE A 245 -12.75 -6.91 9.57
C PHE A 245 -11.71 -5.89 9.09
N PHE A 246 -11.91 -4.63 9.49
CA PHE A 246 -11.08 -3.51 9.08
C PHE A 246 -10.74 -2.62 10.28
N PRO A 247 -9.45 -2.40 10.61
CA PRO A 247 -9.05 -1.51 11.70
C PRO A 247 -9.48 -0.06 11.44
N VAL A 248 -10.17 0.56 12.40
CA VAL A 248 -10.62 1.95 12.29
C VAL A 248 -9.44 2.94 12.18
N GLU A 249 -8.26 2.55 12.65
CA GLU A 249 -7.00 3.28 12.57
C GLU A 249 -6.43 3.33 11.14
N LEU A 250 -6.92 2.47 10.25
CA LEU A 250 -6.61 2.47 8.81
C LEU A 250 -7.70 3.17 7.98
N GLU A 251 -8.73 3.71 8.62
CA GLU A 251 -9.81 4.41 7.94
C GLU A 251 -9.24 5.64 7.20
N PRO A 252 -9.47 5.76 5.87
CA PRO A 252 -8.83 6.78 5.05
C PRO A 252 -9.47 8.17 5.16
N GLN A 253 -9.89 8.58 6.36
CA GLN A 253 -10.57 9.85 6.63
C GLN A 253 -11.80 10.06 5.73
N GLY A 254 -12.56 8.99 5.51
CA GLY A 254 -13.74 8.93 4.66
C GLY A 254 -13.48 8.83 3.16
N ARG A 255 -12.23 8.88 2.67
CA ARG A 255 -11.91 8.70 1.24
C ARG A 255 -11.91 7.23 0.86
N TRP A 256 -13.09 6.69 0.55
CA TRP A 256 -13.27 5.27 0.20
C TRP A 256 -13.16 5.08 -1.31
N SER A 257 -12.78 3.87 -1.73
CA SER A 257 -12.53 3.56 -3.14
C SER A 257 -12.84 2.11 -3.49
N LEU A 258 -13.27 1.88 -4.73
CA LEU A 258 -13.47 0.55 -5.32
C LEU A 258 -12.80 0.51 -6.69
N SER A 259 -11.87 -0.43 -6.87
CA SER A 259 -11.14 -0.64 -8.12
C SER A 259 -11.53 -1.95 -8.76
N ILE A 260 -11.86 -1.92 -10.05
CA ILE A 260 -12.16 -3.09 -10.86
C ILE A 260 -11.46 -2.92 -12.21
N PRO A 261 -10.66 -3.89 -12.66
CA PRO A 261 -10.00 -3.81 -13.96
C PRO A 261 -11.00 -3.61 -15.09
N ASN A 262 -10.70 -2.67 -16.00
CA ASN A 262 -11.50 -2.33 -17.19
C ASN A 262 -12.93 -1.83 -16.92
N ALA A 263 -13.37 -1.76 -15.67
CA ALA A 263 -14.70 -1.24 -15.33
C ALA A 263 -14.80 0.26 -15.66
N ASN A 264 -15.99 0.68 -16.07
CA ASN A 264 -16.35 2.07 -16.23
C ASN A 264 -17.35 2.46 -15.14
N PHE A 265 -16.95 3.45 -14.34
CA PHE A 265 -17.70 3.98 -13.21
C PHE A 265 -18.34 5.35 -13.47
N SER A 266 -18.34 5.86 -14.70
CA SER A 266 -18.86 7.20 -15.02
C SER A 266 -20.30 7.40 -14.49
N SER A 267 -21.16 6.41 -14.73
CA SER A 267 -22.56 6.39 -14.28
C SER A 267 -22.78 5.72 -12.93
N ALA A 268 -21.71 5.29 -12.24
CA ALA A 268 -21.85 4.53 -11.01
C ALA A 268 -22.45 5.37 -9.88
N THR A 269 -23.33 4.76 -9.09
CA THR A 269 -23.89 5.33 -7.86
C THR A 269 -23.41 4.52 -6.65
N ILE A 270 -23.21 5.21 -5.53
CA ILE A 270 -22.67 4.62 -4.30
C ILE A 270 -23.69 4.82 -3.17
N THR A 271 -24.00 3.75 -2.46
CA THR A 271 -24.73 3.80 -1.19
C THR A 271 -23.91 3.16 -0.09
N VAL A 272 -23.95 3.75 1.10
CA VAL A 272 -23.29 3.22 2.29
C VAL A 272 -24.25 3.29 3.46
N THR A 273 -24.59 2.14 4.04
CA THR A 273 -25.43 2.05 5.23
C THR A 273 -24.69 1.33 6.35
N ASP A 274 -24.97 1.63 7.62
CA ASP A 274 -24.49 0.81 8.72
C ASP A 274 -25.53 -0.18 9.24
N ASN A 275 -25.10 -1.10 10.10
CA ASN A 275 -25.95 -2.10 10.74
C ASN A 275 -26.97 -1.51 11.74
N LEU A 276 -26.96 -0.20 11.98
CA LEU A 276 -27.98 0.51 12.75
C LEU A 276 -29.06 1.14 11.84
N GLY A 277 -28.93 0.98 10.52
CA GLY A 277 -29.85 1.53 9.53
C GLY A 277 -29.51 2.96 9.11
N THR A 278 -28.39 3.53 9.56
CA THR A 278 -27.96 4.87 9.15
C THR A 278 -27.52 4.85 7.70
N ASN A 279 -28.09 5.71 6.86
CA ASN A 279 -27.61 5.95 5.50
C ASN A 279 -26.66 7.14 5.48
N TYR A 280 -25.43 6.93 5.02
CA TYR A 280 -24.40 7.97 5.02
C TYR A 280 -24.46 8.77 3.72
N SER A 281 -24.45 10.10 3.88
CA SER A 281 -24.23 10.99 2.74
C SER A 281 -22.81 10.82 2.21
N ILE A 282 -22.67 10.77 0.88
CA ILE A 282 -21.38 10.66 0.21
C ILE A 282 -21.24 11.70 -0.89
N THR A 283 -20.00 12.04 -1.21
CA THR A 283 -19.65 12.82 -2.40
C THR A 283 -18.78 11.97 -3.31
N LYS A 284 -19.35 11.51 -4.43
CA LYS A 284 -18.59 10.83 -5.49
C LYS A 284 -17.63 11.83 -6.14
N HIS A 285 -16.35 11.49 -6.21
CA HIS A 285 -15.39 12.28 -6.96
C HIS A 285 -15.46 11.96 -8.46
N ALA A 286 -15.04 12.91 -9.29
CA ALA A 286 -14.90 12.68 -10.73
C ALA A 286 -14.01 11.46 -10.98
N VAL A 287 -14.45 10.56 -11.86
CA VAL A 287 -13.68 9.37 -12.23
C VAL A 287 -12.49 9.79 -13.07
N THR A 288 -11.29 9.39 -12.66
CA THR A 288 -10.05 9.65 -13.40
C THR A 288 -9.30 8.34 -13.59
N ASN A 289 -9.09 7.96 -14.85
CA ASN A 289 -8.34 6.75 -15.22
C ASN A 289 -6.85 7.08 -15.39
N GLY A 290 -6.01 6.04 -15.50
CA GLY A 290 -4.56 6.19 -15.67
C GLY A 290 -3.73 6.07 -14.39
N TYR A 291 -4.35 5.75 -13.26
CA TYR A 291 -3.68 5.46 -11.99
C TYR A 291 -3.95 4.01 -11.60
N GLY A 292 -3.09 3.07 -12.00
CA GLY A 292 -3.34 1.64 -11.84
C GLY A 292 -4.69 1.23 -12.46
N GLN A 293 -5.47 0.45 -11.71
CA GLN A 293 -6.80 -0.01 -12.15
C GLN A 293 -7.82 1.14 -12.23
N ASN A 294 -8.86 0.98 -13.04
CA ASN A 294 -10.00 1.90 -13.01
C ASN A 294 -10.68 1.86 -11.65
N THR A 295 -11.00 3.03 -11.10
CA THR A 295 -11.43 3.17 -9.71
C THR A 295 -12.50 4.25 -9.59
N VAL A 296 -13.53 3.98 -8.79
CA VAL A 296 -14.42 5.02 -8.26
C VAL A 296 -13.99 5.37 -6.84
N VAL A 297 -13.94 6.67 -6.54
CA VAL A 297 -13.57 7.21 -5.23
C VAL A 297 -14.71 8.10 -4.75
N TRP A 298 -15.05 8.01 -3.47
CA TRP A 298 -16.02 8.88 -2.83
C TRP A 298 -15.54 9.31 -1.45
N GLN A 299 -16.02 10.47 -1.02
CA GLN A 299 -15.85 10.96 0.34
C GLN A 299 -17.10 10.64 1.16
N MET A 300 -16.93 10.00 2.31
CA MET A 300 -17.97 9.89 3.33
C MET A 300 -18.16 11.26 4.01
N ASN A 301 -19.35 11.84 3.93
CA ASN A 301 -19.65 13.14 4.51
C ASN A 301 -20.02 12.98 5.98
N GLY A 302 -19.27 13.61 6.88
CA GLY A 302 -19.57 13.61 8.31
C GLY A 302 -19.45 12.24 8.99
N LEU A 303 -18.57 11.36 8.50
CA LEU A 303 -18.25 10.11 9.19
C LEU A 303 -17.64 10.45 10.57
N THR A 304 -18.43 10.26 11.63
CA THR A 304 -18.03 10.49 13.03
C THR A 304 -17.60 9.21 13.74
N TYR A 305 -17.54 8.10 12.98
CA TYR A 305 -17.14 6.80 13.48
C TYR A 305 -15.61 6.72 13.65
N GLY A 306 -15.15 6.31 14.84
CA GLY A 306 -13.74 6.34 15.21
C GLY A 306 -13.40 5.46 16.41
N ASN A 307 -12.18 5.60 16.93
CA ASN A 307 -11.65 4.82 18.05
C ASN A 307 -12.59 4.81 19.27
N GLY A 308 -12.70 3.66 19.94
CA GLY A 308 -13.49 3.51 21.16
C GLY A 308 -15.01 3.53 20.97
N GLN A 309 -15.53 3.51 19.74
CA GLN A 309 -16.98 3.51 19.48
C GLN A 309 -17.60 2.11 19.31
N GLY A 310 -16.81 1.05 19.53
CA GLY A 310 -17.20 -0.35 19.35
C GLY A 310 -17.36 -0.75 17.88
N ASP A 311 -17.49 -2.04 17.61
CA ASP A 311 -17.53 -2.57 16.25
C ASP A 311 -18.76 -2.06 15.46
N ARG A 312 -18.57 -1.71 14.18
CA ARG A 312 -19.63 -1.26 13.27
C ARG A 312 -19.49 -1.88 11.90
N THR A 313 -20.61 -2.36 11.34
CA THR A 313 -20.62 -2.93 10.00
C THR A 313 -21.25 -1.97 9.02
N PHE A 314 -20.50 -1.58 7.99
CA PHE A 314 -20.96 -0.78 6.88
C PHE A 314 -21.21 -1.68 5.67
N THR A 315 -22.36 -1.57 5.04
CA THR A 315 -22.66 -2.19 3.75
C THR A 315 -22.50 -1.14 2.66
N VAL A 316 -21.57 -1.39 1.75
CA VAL A 316 -21.31 -0.54 0.58
C VAL A 316 -21.94 -1.23 -0.63
N THR A 317 -22.65 -0.46 -1.46
CA THR A 317 -23.09 -0.91 -2.78
C THR A 317 -22.66 0.11 -3.83
N VAL A 318 -21.95 -0.35 -4.85
CA VAL A 318 -21.61 0.42 -6.05
C VAL A 318 -22.38 -0.19 -7.22
N SER A 319 -23.35 0.54 -7.75
CA SER A 319 -24.20 0.11 -8.87
C SER A 319 -23.98 0.97 -10.12
N GLY A 320 -24.49 0.55 -11.27
CA GLY A 320 -24.28 1.26 -12.54
C GLY A 320 -22.88 1.05 -13.12
N ILE A 321 -22.20 -0.03 -12.74
CA ILE A 321 -20.90 -0.42 -13.27
C ILE A 321 -21.11 -0.96 -14.71
N THR A 322 -20.25 -0.57 -15.64
CA THR A 322 -20.22 -1.11 -17.00
C THR A 322 -18.81 -1.55 -17.37
N GLY A 323 -18.62 -2.30 -18.46
CA GLY A 323 -17.28 -2.81 -18.84
C GLY A 323 -16.73 -3.90 -17.90
N TRP A 324 -17.58 -4.42 -17.01
CA TRP A 324 -17.31 -5.53 -16.10
C TRP A 324 -18.43 -6.57 -16.16
N THR A 325 -18.22 -7.75 -15.59
CA THR A 325 -19.16 -8.89 -15.65
C THR A 325 -20.44 -8.69 -14.86
N SER A 326 -20.47 -7.74 -13.91
CA SER A 326 -21.66 -7.36 -13.16
C SER A 326 -21.88 -5.85 -13.21
N THR A 327 -23.14 -5.43 -13.11
CA THR A 327 -23.53 -4.00 -13.08
C THR A 327 -23.55 -3.42 -11.67
N SER A 328 -23.35 -4.26 -10.65
CA SER A 328 -23.31 -3.86 -9.25
C SER A 328 -22.32 -4.72 -8.45
N TYR A 329 -21.74 -4.14 -7.41
CA TYR A 329 -20.92 -4.82 -6.42
C TYR A 329 -21.27 -4.34 -5.02
N SER A 330 -21.53 -5.28 -4.11
CA SER A 330 -21.84 -4.99 -2.72
C SER A 330 -20.90 -5.77 -1.80
N TYR A 331 -20.44 -5.14 -0.72
CA TYR A 331 -19.56 -5.74 0.27
C TYR A 331 -19.75 -5.08 1.64
N SER A 332 -19.28 -5.77 2.69
CA SER A 332 -19.40 -5.28 4.07
C SER A 332 -18.05 -5.01 4.69
N VAL A 333 -17.88 -3.83 5.26
CA VAL A 333 -16.72 -3.39 6.05
C VAL A 333 -17.09 -3.49 7.53
N LYS A 334 -16.52 -4.44 8.25
CA LYS A 334 -16.70 -4.65 9.68
C LYS A 334 -15.61 -3.86 10.41
N MET A 335 -15.83 -2.56 10.60
CA MET A 335 -14.87 -1.74 11.30
C MET A 335 -14.81 -2.10 12.78
N PHE A 336 -13.60 -2.11 13.33
CA PHE A 336 -13.34 -2.39 14.74
C PHE A 336 -12.08 -1.64 15.22
N ASP A 337 -11.93 -1.54 16.54
CA ASP A 337 -10.72 -1.00 17.19
C ASP A 337 -9.65 -2.09 17.32
N ALA A 338 -8.49 -1.88 16.71
CA ALA A 338 -7.41 -2.87 16.71
C ALA A 338 -6.49 -2.73 17.93
N VAL A 339 -6.55 -1.61 18.68
CA VAL A 339 -5.74 -1.34 19.88
C VAL A 339 -6.54 -1.09 21.15
#